data_AF-S6I7J9-F1
#
_entry.id   AF-S6I7J9-F1
#
_cell.length_a   1.000
_cell.length_b   1.000
_cell.length_c   1.000
_cell.angle_alpha   90.00
_cell.angle_beta   90.00
_cell.angle_gamma   90.00
#
_symmetry.space_group_name_H-M   'P 1'
#
loop_
_entity.id
_entity.type
_entity.pdbx_description
1 polymer ?
#
loop_
_entity_poly.entity_id
_entity_poly.type
_entity_poly.pdbx_seq_one_letter_code
_entity_poly.pdbx_strand_id
1 'polypeptide(L)'
;MDDAIKRSVERQFPELTGGYHLPRFARVVGVADAPAGASMCDDFRPRYAVDLEVLGPDGEVDPAMPPLPGVPLPLPSGGEEMGMFAFPQEGTQVVVCFAYGLPNKPYIQTILPHGLSLPKVPKGDQVWQHSDAVQQRVDADGNWLRLTDGKIRDHSLEREVEALGNSEKYQSHTREVENHSTEEVGGIKRINALGALKLNSAGTATLAALDDMHQATGRDLNLVVGKTHNAAVGGDMRERIAGLRRSVAGASQHLVAPKNHVGSEGVNIFQVLCDTLDLIQQLAGQIASHTHGPSPVPTQADAFLADSSKAALLFSELKAVTL
;
A
#
# COMPACT_ATOMS: atom_id res chain seq x y z
N MET A 1 58.25 60.51 -16.07
CA MET A 1 58.38 60.06 -14.67
C MET A 1 57.42 58.90 -14.43
N ASP A 2 56.18 59.06 -14.88
CA ASP A 2 55.10 58.07 -14.76
C ASP A 2 55.42 56.71 -15.42
N ASP A 3 56.06 56.68 -16.60
CA ASP A 3 56.44 55.41 -17.25
C ASP A 3 57.55 54.62 -16.52
N ALA A 4 58.40 55.31 -15.75
CA ALA A 4 59.41 54.64 -14.92
C ALA A 4 58.77 54.08 -13.65
N ILE A 5 57.81 54.80 -13.08
CA ILE A 5 56.99 54.35 -11.95
C ILE A 5 56.16 53.14 -12.37
N LYS A 6 55.44 53.21 -13.50
CA LYS A 6 54.63 52.11 -14.04
C LYS A 6 55.45 50.83 -14.24
N ARG A 7 56.60 50.91 -14.90
CA ARG A 7 57.49 49.73 -15.08
C ARG A 7 58.05 49.17 -13.77
N SER A 8 58.37 50.04 -12.81
CA SER A 8 58.84 49.58 -11.50
C SER A 8 57.73 48.86 -10.73
N VAL A 9 56.50 49.36 -10.82
CA VAL A 9 55.30 48.77 -10.23
C VAL A 9 54.98 47.43 -10.90
N GLU A 10 54.90 47.37 -12.23
CA GLU A 10 54.65 46.13 -13.00
C GLU A 10 55.70 45.04 -12.74
N ARG A 11 56.95 45.44 -12.46
CA ARG A 11 58.02 44.50 -12.09
C ARG A 11 57.90 43.98 -10.66
N GLN A 12 57.47 44.83 -9.73
CA GLN A 12 57.30 44.45 -8.32
C GLN A 12 55.99 43.70 -8.08
N PHE A 13 54.99 43.94 -8.92
CA PHE A 13 53.64 43.40 -8.85
C PHE A 13 53.23 42.85 -10.23
N PRO A 14 53.75 41.66 -10.62
CA PRO A 14 53.48 41.05 -11.93
C PRO A 14 51.99 40.84 -12.22
N GLU A 15 51.17 40.69 -11.18
CA GLU A 15 49.72 40.58 -11.26
C GLU A 15 49.04 41.85 -11.79
N LEU A 16 49.69 43.02 -11.70
CA LEU A 16 49.19 44.27 -12.28
C LEU A 16 49.39 44.29 -13.79
N THR A 17 50.50 43.73 -14.29
CA THR A 17 50.81 43.66 -15.72
C THR A 17 49.78 42.83 -16.47
N GLY A 18 49.37 41.69 -15.90
CA GLY A 18 48.38 40.80 -16.51
C GLY A 18 46.93 41.00 -16.01
N GLY A 19 46.69 41.97 -15.13
CA GLY A 19 45.36 42.23 -14.58
C GLY A 19 44.80 41.12 -13.67
N TYR A 20 45.62 40.17 -13.22
CA TYR A 20 45.21 39.01 -12.41
C TYR A 20 44.71 39.37 -11.00
N HIS A 21 45.01 40.58 -10.55
CA HIS A 21 44.47 41.16 -9.31
C HIS A 21 42.99 41.55 -9.41
N LEU A 22 42.44 41.67 -10.62
CA LEU A 22 41.05 42.02 -10.85
C LEU A 22 40.22 40.77 -11.13
N PRO A 23 39.01 40.65 -10.55
CA PRO A 23 38.02 39.68 -11.02
C PRO A 23 37.73 39.89 -12.51
N ARG A 24 37.69 38.81 -13.27
CA ARG A 24 37.36 38.83 -14.70
C ARG A 24 36.08 38.05 -14.95
N PHE A 25 35.27 38.51 -15.89
CA PHE A 25 34.19 37.67 -16.41
C PHE A 25 34.78 36.60 -17.32
N ALA A 26 34.19 35.42 -17.27
CA ALA A 26 34.51 34.30 -18.14
C ALA A 26 33.22 33.57 -18.53
N ARG A 27 33.30 32.79 -19.60
CA ARG A 27 32.20 31.95 -20.09
C ARG A 27 32.59 30.48 -20.00
N VAL A 28 31.70 29.64 -19.50
CA VAL A 28 31.86 28.19 -19.48
C VAL A 28 31.83 27.65 -20.91
N VAL A 29 32.82 26.87 -21.32
CA VAL A 29 32.88 26.22 -22.64
C VAL A 29 32.74 24.70 -22.59
N GLY A 30 32.86 24.10 -21.40
CA GLY A 30 32.69 22.66 -21.22
C GLY A 30 32.87 22.22 -19.78
N VAL A 31 32.42 21.00 -19.48
CA VAL A 31 32.72 20.31 -18.22
C VAL A 31 34.00 19.50 -18.42
N ALA A 32 35.02 19.75 -17.60
CA ALA A 32 36.38 19.25 -17.84
C ALA A 32 36.52 17.72 -17.64
N ASP A 33 36.23 17.22 -16.43
CA ASP A 33 36.32 15.79 -16.07
C ASP A 33 35.30 15.44 -14.99
N ALA A 34 34.03 15.37 -15.38
CA ALA A 34 32.94 15.00 -14.46
C ALA A 34 33.22 13.62 -13.83
N PRO A 35 33.15 13.49 -12.48
CA PRO A 35 33.52 12.26 -11.81
C PRO A 35 32.49 11.16 -12.06
N ALA A 36 32.95 9.94 -12.35
CA ALA A 36 32.11 8.73 -12.43
C ALA A 36 31.80 8.12 -11.05
N GLY A 37 32.46 8.59 -9.98
CA GLY A 37 32.29 8.13 -8.60
C GLY A 37 33.04 9.03 -7.62
N ALA A 38 32.82 8.80 -6.32
CA ALA A 38 33.50 9.54 -5.26
C ALA A 38 35.02 9.40 -5.39
N SER A 39 35.73 10.53 -5.47
CA SER A 39 37.19 10.56 -5.58
C SER A 39 37.72 11.92 -5.13
N MET A 40 39.01 11.97 -4.81
CA MET A 40 39.69 13.21 -4.43
C MET A 40 39.62 14.24 -5.56
N CYS A 41 39.30 15.48 -5.17
CA CYS A 41 39.40 16.65 -6.04
C CYS A 41 40.65 17.42 -5.63
N ASP A 42 41.64 17.49 -6.51
CA ASP A 42 42.91 18.18 -6.29
C ASP A 42 43.27 19.04 -7.51
N ASP A 43 44.36 19.80 -7.39
CA ASP A 43 44.84 20.69 -8.46
C ASP A 43 45.24 19.95 -9.75
N PHE A 44 45.58 18.65 -9.66
CA PHE A 44 45.95 17.83 -10.81
C PHE A 44 44.71 17.26 -11.53
N ARG A 45 43.65 16.98 -10.78
CA ARG A 45 42.40 16.43 -11.29
C ARG A 45 41.20 17.09 -10.61
N PRO A 46 40.86 18.33 -10.99
CA PRO A 46 39.75 19.05 -10.41
C PRO A 46 38.43 18.48 -10.96
N ARG A 47 37.84 17.53 -10.24
CA ARG A 47 36.65 16.76 -10.65
C ARG A 47 35.39 17.62 -10.78
N TYR A 48 35.27 18.65 -9.94
CA TYR A 48 34.15 19.60 -9.98
C TYR A 48 34.64 20.92 -10.59
N ALA A 49 34.91 20.87 -11.90
CA ALA A 49 35.52 21.97 -12.63
C ALA A 49 35.00 22.09 -14.06
N VAL A 50 35.20 23.27 -14.63
CA VAL A 50 34.77 23.62 -15.98
C VAL A 50 35.90 24.32 -16.74
N ASP A 51 35.85 24.20 -18.05
CA ASP A 51 36.75 24.93 -18.95
C ASP A 51 36.15 26.32 -19.21
N LEU A 52 37.00 27.35 -19.23
CA LEU A 52 36.58 28.75 -19.33
C LEU A 52 37.28 29.50 -20.48
N GLU A 53 36.54 30.43 -21.10
CA GLU A 53 37.09 31.52 -21.90
C GLU A 53 36.99 32.83 -21.12
N VAL A 54 38.10 33.53 -20.92
CA VAL A 54 38.11 34.84 -20.25
C VAL A 54 37.56 35.91 -21.19
N LEU A 55 36.66 36.74 -20.69
CA LEU A 55 36.03 37.82 -21.44
C LEU A 55 36.71 39.17 -21.17
N GLY A 56 36.70 40.03 -22.17
CA GLY A 56 37.05 41.44 -22.10
C GLY A 56 35.94 42.29 -21.47
N PRO A 57 36.19 43.59 -21.20
CA PRO A 57 35.18 44.51 -20.68
C PRO A 57 33.97 44.73 -21.61
N ASP A 58 34.14 44.45 -22.90
CA ASP A 58 33.08 44.47 -23.93
C ASP A 58 32.22 43.20 -23.93
N GLY A 59 32.62 42.17 -23.17
CA GLY A 59 31.93 40.88 -23.10
C GLY A 59 32.35 39.89 -24.18
N GLU A 60 33.27 40.26 -25.08
CA GLU A 60 33.85 39.37 -26.08
C GLU A 60 35.03 38.58 -25.50
N VAL A 61 35.44 37.51 -26.17
CA VAL A 61 36.60 36.71 -25.73
C VAL A 61 37.85 37.58 -25.76
N ASP A 62 38.60 37.61 -24.66
CA ASP A 62 39.86 38.34 -24.57
C ASP A 62 40.95 37.59 -25.37
N PRO A 63 41.41 38.12 -26.52
CA PRO A 63 42.38 37.42 -27.37
C PRO A 63 43.76 37.31 -26.71
N ALA A 64 44.03 38.08 -25.65
CA ALA A 64 45.29 38.02 -24.91
C ALA A 64 45.31 36.88 -23.88
N MET A 65 44.15 36.27 -23.58
CA MET A 65 44.01 35.23 -22.57
C MET A 65 43.73 33.86 -23.24
N PRO A 66 44.54 32.83 -22.95
CA PRO A 66 44.23 31.49 -23.42
C PRO A 66 43.01 30.92 -22.65
N PRO A 67 42.31 29.92 -23.20
CA PRO A 67 41.33 29.15 -22.45
C PRO A 67 41.92 28.58 -21.16
N LEU A 68 41.14 28.59 -20.08
CA LEU A 68 41.53 28.06 -18.79
C LEU A 68 40.85 26.69 -18.59
N PRO A 69 41.59 25.57 -18.72
CA PRO A 69 41.01 24.25 -18.54
C PRO A 69 40.88 23.91 -17.05
N GLY A 70 39.83 23.16 -16.70
CA GLY A 70 39.68 22.55 -15.37
C GLY A 70 39.66 23.54 -14.21
N VAL A 71 39.02 24.70 -14.38
CA VAL A 71 38.91 25.69 -13.28
C VAL A 71 37.86 25.22 -12.27
N PRO A 72 38.22 25.04 -10.97
CA PRO A 72 37.29 24.54 -9.96
C PRO A 72 36.06 25.44 -9.77
N LEU A 73 34.89 24.81 -9.67
CA LEU A 73 33.62 25.46 -9.34
C LEU A 73 33.49 25.69 -7.83
N PRO A 74 32.86 26.80 -7.39
CA PRO A 74 32.60 27.04 -5.98
C PRO A 74 31.55 26.06 -5.45
N LEU A 75 31.75 25.58 -4.24
CA LEU A 75 30.75 24.80 -3.51
C LEU A 75 29.81 25.75 -2.75
N PRO A 76 28.48 25.72 -2.98
CA PRO A 76 27.54 26.53 -2.20
C PRO A 76 27.45 26.09 -0.73
N SER A 77 27.74 24.81 -0.47
CA SER A 77 27.90 24.16 0.83
C SER A 77 28.87 23.00 0.64
N GLY A 78 29.80 22.73 1.57
CA GLY A 78 30.87 21.75 1.34
C GLY A 78 31.32 20.96 2.56
N GLY A 79 32.08 19.89 2.26
CA GLY A 79 32.66 18.89 3.16
C GLY A 79 32.94 17.60 2.37
N GLU A 80 33.44 16.54 3.02
CA GLU A 80 33.61 15.24 2.37
C GLU A 80 32.24 14.66 1.98
N GLU A 81 32.04 14.41 0.68
CA GLU A 81 30.81 13.81 0.11
C GLU A 81 29.49 14.52 0.46
N MET A 82 29.51 15.83 0.71
CA MET A 82 28.31 16.60 1.07
C MET A 82 28.17 17.91 0.28
N GLY A 83 26.94 18.26 -0.08
CA GLY A 83 26.60 19.53 -0.72
C GLY A 83 25.59 19.41 -1.86
N MET A 84 25.30 20.53 -2.51
CA MET A 84 24.46 20.60 -3.71
C MET A 84 25.36 20.77 -4.94
N PHE A 85 25.45 19.74 -5.77
CA PHE A 85 26.31 19.71 -6.95
C PHE A 85 25.48 19.88 -8.22
N ALA A 86 25.83 20.91 -9.01
CA ALA A 86 25.22 21.15 -10.31
C ALA A 86 26.22 21.84 -11.23
N PHE A 87 26.52 21.23 -12.38
CA PHE A 87 27.36 21.86 -13.38
C PHE A 87 26.59 22.98 -14.08
N PRO A 88 27.17 24.18 -14.24
CA PRO A 88 26.60 25.20 -15.11
C PRO A 88 26.62 24.72 -16.57
N GLN A 89 25.63 25.14 -17.35
CA GLN A 89 25.58 24.84 -18.78
C GLN A 89 26.69 25.60 -19.52
N GLU A 90 27.15 25.06 -20.64
CA GLU A 90 27.99 25.80 -21.58
C GLU A 90 27.33 27.13 -21.95
N GLY A 91 28.12 28.20 -22.00
CA GLY A 91 27.64 29.57 -22.18
C GLY A 91 27.36 30.33 -20.88
N THR A 92 27.27 29.67 -19.72
CA THR A 92 27.04 30.33 -18.43
C THR A 92 28.18 31.30 -18.11
N GLN A 93 27.84 32.52 -17.70
CA GLN A 93 28.83 33.51 -17.26
C GLN A 93 29.25 33.28 -15.81
N VAL A 94 30.55 33.39 -15.56
CA VAL A 94 31.16 33.23 -14.24
C VAL A 94 32.16 34.35 -13.97
N VAL A 95 32.47 34.57 -12.69
CA VAL A 95 33.56 35.43 -12.26
C VAL A 95 34.77 34.54 -11.94
N VAL A 96 35.84 34.67 -12.73
CA VAL A 96 37.12 34.01 -12.49
C VAL A 96 38.08 34.96 -11.80
N CYS A 97 38.74 34.43 -10.77
CA CYS A 97 39.76 35.13 -9.99
C CYS A 97 41.02 34.28 -9.94
N PHE A 98 42.14 34.90 -9.60
CA PHE A 98 43.44 34.25 -9.52
C PHE A 98 43.96 34.33 -8.10
N ALA A 99 44.08 33.19 -7.41
CA ALA A 99 44.52 33.15 -6.02
C ALA A 99 45.92 33.77 -5.92
N TYR A 100 46.08 34.74 -5.01
CA TYR A 100 47.31 35.51 -4.83
C TYR A 100 47.77 36.29 -6.09
N GLY A 101 46.88 36.53 -7.05
CA GLY A 101 47.23 37.14 -8.33
C GLY A 101 48.05 36.23 -9.25
N LEU A 102 48.10 34.92 -8.96
CA LEU A 102 48.89 33.95 -9.71
C LEU A 102 48.10 33.35 -10.89
N PRO A 103 48.59 33.47 -12.14
CA PRO A 103 47.88 32.99 -13.34
C PRO A 103 47.59 31.48 -13.32
N ASN A 104 48.41 30.69 -12.62
CA ASN A 104 48.30 29.24 -12.52
C ASN A 104 47.37 28.76 -11.39
N LYS A 105 46.72 29.68 -10.67
CA LYS A 105 45.73 29.35 -9.63
C LYS A 105 44.38 30.03 -9.88
N PRO A 106 43.74 29.78 -11.04
CA PRO A 106 42.41 30.29 -11.30
C PRO A 106 41.38 29.56 -10.42
N TYR A 107 40.35 30.27 -9.99
CA TYR A 107 39.17 29.70 -9.35
C TYR A 107 37.93 30.51 -9.73
N ILE A 108 36.78 29.84 -9.74
CA ILE A 108 35.51 30.53 -9.98
C ILE A 108 34.99 31.05 -8.63
N GLN A 109 34.82 32.37 -8.54
CA GLN A 109 34.30 33.01 -7.33
C GLN A 109 32.77 32.92 -7.28
N THR A 110 32.09 33.15 -8.41
CA THR A 110 30.62 33.20 -8.46
C THR A 110 30.11 32.89 -9.86
N ILE A 111 28.98 32.20 -9.95
CA ILE A 111 28.21 32.00 -11.17
C ILE A 111 27.20 33.14 -11.30
N LEU A 112 27.14 33.77 -12.46
CA LEU A 112 26.26 34.91 -12.72
C LEU A 112 24.99 34.46 -13.44
N PRO A 113 23.81 35.01 -13.08
CA PRO A 113 22.55 34.66 -13.73
C PRO A 113 22.34 35.32 -15.10
N HIS A 114 23.26 36.17 -15.55
CA HIS A 114 23.14 36.92 -16.79
C HIS A 114 23.02 35.98 -18.00
N GLY A 115 22.03 36.22 -18.85
CA GLY A 115 21.76 35.39 -20.03
C GLY A 115 21.05 34.07 -19.73
N LEU A 116 20.79 33.73 -18.46
CA LEU A 116 20.07 32.51 -18.08
C LEU A 116 18.56 32.75 -17.93
N SER A 117 17.76 31.76 -18.29
CA SER A 117 16.35 31.71 -17.91
C SER A 117 16.23 31.19 -16.47
N LEU A 118 15.82 32.05 -15.55
CA LEU A 118 15.71 31.71 -14.13
C LEU A 118 14.35 31.03 -13.80
N PRO A 119 14.31 30.20 -12.73
CA PRO A 119 13.06 29.75 -12.15
C PRO A 119 12.11 30.89 -11.78
N LYS A 120 10.80 30.60 -11.79
CA LYS A 120 9.82 31.45 -11.11
C LYS A 120 10.01 31.33 -9.59
N VAL A 121 10.56 32.36 -8.97
CA VAL A 121 10.76 32.44 -7.51
C VAL A 121 10.10 33.71 -6.97
N PRO A 122 8.82 33.67 -6.59
CA PRO A 122 8.15 34.74 -5.87
C PRO A 122 8.88 35.12 -4.57
N LYS A 123 8.62 36.32 -4.06
CA LYS A 123 9.22 36.78 -2.80
C LYS A 123 8.78 35.85 -1.65
N GLY A 124 9.75 35.28 -0.96
CA GLY A 124 9.54 34.38 0.18
C GLY A 124 9.66 32.90 -0.19
N ASP A 125 9.51 32.55 -1.48
CA ASP A 125 9.69 31.18 -1.95
C ASP A 125 11.16 30.78 -1.95
N GLN A 126 11.41 29.49 -1.75
CA GLN A 126 12.69 28.83 -1.99
C GLN A 126 12.48 27.69 -2.98
N VAL A 127 13.37 27.59 -3.97
CA VAL A 127 13.21 26.63 -5.07
C VAL A 127 14.54 25.96 -5.36
N TRP A 128 14.54 24.63 -5.33
CA TRP A 128 15.57 23.80 -5.92
C TRP A 128 14.96 23.02 -7.08
N GLN A 129 15.43 23.28 -8.31
CA GLN A 129 14.82 22.68 -9.50
C GLN A 129 15.83 22.32 -10.58
N HIS A 130 15.44 21.36 -11.41
CA HIS A 130 16.05 21.11 -12.72
C HIS A 130 15.23 21.78 -13.84
N SER A 131 13.90 21.73 -13.73
CA SER A 131 12.94 22.37 -14.65
C SER A 131 11.65 22.71 -13.89
N ASP A 132 10.70 23.41 -14.52
CA ASP A 132 9.40 23.70 -13.89
C ASP A 132 8.62 22.41 -13.52
N ALA A 133 8.84 21.32 -14.26
CA ALA A 133 8.24 20.01 -13.99
C ALA A 133 8.99 19.17 -12.95
N VAL A 134 10.19 19.57 -12.52
CA VAL A 134 11.05 18.82 -11.57
C VAL A 134 11.65 19.77 -10.54
N GLN A 135 10.99 19.87 -9.39
CA GLN A 135 11.35 20.83 -8.35
C GLN A 135 11.01 20.35 -6.93
N GLN A 136 11.78 20.86 -5.97
CA GLN A 136 11.40 20.98 -4.57
C GLN A 136 11.24 22.45 -4.25
N ARG A 137 10.09 22.81 -3.66
CA ARG A 137 9.73 24.20 -3.38
C ARG A 137 9.18 24.33 -1.97
N VAL A 138 9.55 25.42 -1.33
CA VAL A 138 8.90 25.95 -0.13
C VAL A 138 8.29 27.28 -0.52
N ASP A 139 6.99 27.46 -0.30
CA ASP A 139 6.36 28.76 -0.50
C ASP A 139 6.53 29.68 0.72
N ALA A 140 6.10 30.94 0.60
CA ALA A 140 6.20 31.92 1.67
C ALA A 140 5.45 31.53 2.98
N ASP A 141 4.46 30.63 2.89
CA ASP A 141 3.68 30.13 4.03
C ASP A 141 4.31 28.87 4.66
N GLY A 142 5.39 28.34 4.07
CA GLY A 142 6.11 27.16 4.54
C GLY A 142 5.58 25.83 3.98
N ASN A 143 4.70 25.85 2.98
CA ASN A 143 4.22 24.62 2.35
C ASN A 143 5.31 24.02 1.47
N TRP A 144 5.50 22.70 1.57
CA TRP A 144 6.46 21.96 0.77
C TRP A 144 5.80 21.28 -0.43
N LEU A 145 6.43 21.41 -1.60
CA LEU A 145 6.09 20.68 -2.82
C LEU A 145 7.28 19.86 -3.28
N ARG A 146 7.07 18.55 -3.51
CA ARG A 146 7.97 17.68 -4.27
C ARG A 146 7.28 17.30 -5.58
N LEU A 147 7.78 17.81 -6.69
CA LEU A 147 7.20 17.61 -8.02
C LEU A 147 8.20 16.95 -8.96
N THR A 148 7.74 15.95 -9.71
CA THR A 148 8.49 15.37 -10.83
C THR A 148 7.50 14.76 -11.84
N ASP A 149 7.82 14.86 -13.13
CA ASP A 149 7.23 14.09 -14.22
C ASP A 149 7.96 12.76 -14.47
N GLY A 150 9.05 12.53 -13.73
CA GLY A 150 9.84 11.31 -13.74
C GLY A 150 9.46 10.35 -12.61
N LYS A 151 10.48 9.68 -12.06
CA LYS A 151 10.32 8.63 -11.05
C LYS A 151 10.96 9.05 -9.73
N ILE A 152 10.23 8.83 -8.64
CA ILE A 152 10.76 8.88 -7.26
C ILE A 152 11.14 7.46 -6.82
N ARG A 153 12.32 7.31 -6.23
CA ARG A 153 12.77 6.12 -5.49
C ARG A 153 13.29 6.58 -4.14
N ASP A 154 12.66 6.12 -3.07
CA ASP A 154 13.11 6.36 -1.70
C ASP A 154 13.62 5.03 -1.14
N HIS A 155 14.88 4.99 -0.72
CA HIS A 155 15.51 3.84 -0.07
C HIS A 155 15.93 4.26 1.33
N SER A 156 15.41 3.62 2.35
CA SER A 156 15.76 3.89 3.74
C SER A 156 15.74 2.61 4.57
N LEU A 157 16.45 2.62 5.69
CA LEU A 157 16.38 1.56 6.70
C LEU A 157 15.03 1.61 7.44
N GLU A 158 14.59 2.83 7.75
CA GLU A 158 13.35 3.13 8.45
C GLU A 158 12.65 4.32 7.77
N ARG A 159 11.32 4.33 7.79
CA ARG A 159 10.49 5.42 7.24
C ARG A 159 9.28 5.62 8.12
N GLU A 160 9.24 6.76 8.79
CA GLU A 160 8.11 7.21 9.59
C GLU A 160 7.37 8.33 8.87
N VAL A 161 6.04 8.32 8.94
CA VAL A 161 5.19 9.37 8.39
C VAL A 161 4.07 9.64 9.38
N GLU A 162 4.07 10.86 9.93
CA GLU A 162 3.04 11.33 10.83
C GLU A 162 2.36 12.57 10.23
N ALA A 163 1.03 12.53 10.17
CA ALA A 163 0.22 13.65 9.68
C ALA A 163 -1.16 13.62 10.33
N LEU A 164 -1.76 14.80 10.56
CA LEU A 164 -3.15 14.90 11.00
C LEU A 164 -4.14 14.45 9.92
N GLY A 165 -3.76 14.58 8.65
CA GLY A 165 -4.51 14.08 7.50
C GLY A 165 -3.57 13.64 6.39
N ASN A 166 -3.87 12.49 5.77
CA ASN A 166 -3.15 11.96 4.62
C ASN A 166 -4.15 11.62 3.51
N SER A 167 -3.87 12.05 2.28
CA SER A 167 -4.67 11.75 1.10
C SER A 167 -3.76 11.28 -0.01
N GLU A 168 -4.01 10.05 -0.48
CA GLU A 168 -3.22 9.42 -1.51
C GLU A 168 -4.13 9.01 -2.67
N LYS A 169 -3.70 9.31 -3.90
CA LYS A 169 -4.41 8.95 -5.12
C LYS A 169 -3.45 8.31 -6.10
N TYR A 170 -3.79 7.08 -6.49
CA TYR A 170 -2.99 6.29 -7.41
C TYR A 170 -3.85 5.81 -8.57
N GLN A 171 -3.25 5.71 -9.77
CA GLN A 171 -3.86 4.94 -10.86
C GLN A 171 -3.68 3.43 -10.63
N SER A 172 -2.54 3.04 -10.05
CA SER A 172 -2.20 1.67 -9.67
C SER A 172 -1.34 1.68 -8.41
N HIS A 173 -1.50 0.68 -7.55
CA HIS A 173 -0.73 0.52 -6.32
C HIS A 173 -0.44 -0.96 -6.07
N THR A 174 0.80 -1.28 -5.73
CA THR A 174 1.25 -2.59 -5.28
C THR A 174 2.01 -2.41 -3.97
N ARG A 175 1.69 -3.24 -2.98
CA ARG A 175 2.39 -3.29 -1.71
C ARG A 175 2.77 -4.73 -1.41
N GLU A 176 4.06 -4.94 -1.22
CA GLU A 176 4.63 -6.22 -0.80
C GLU A 176 5.25 -6.02 0.58
N VAL A 177 4.93 -6.91 1.52
CA VAL A 177 5.39 -6.85 2.91
C VAL A 177 5.92 -8.22 3.26
N GLU A 178 7.22 -8.31 3.52
CA GLU A 178 7.91 -9.60 3.75
C GLU A 178 7.58 -10.22 5.11
N ASN A 179 7.15 -9.40 6.08
CA ASN A 179 6.84 -9.85 7.43
C ASN A 179 5.39 -9.49 7.82
N HIS A 180 5.19 -8.57 8.75
CA HIS A 180 3.87 -8.21 9.28
C HIS A 180 3.33 -6.91 8.67
N SER A 181 2.04 -6.91 8.33
CA SER A 181 1.29 -5.71 7.97
C SER A 181 0.11 -5.56 8.92
N THR A 182 0.15 -4.53 9.75
CA THR A 182 -0.93 -4.20 10.69
C THR A 182 -1.59 -2.90 10.25
N GLU A 183 -2.91 -2.87 10.33
CA GLU A 183 -3.70 -1.64 10.14
C GLU A 183 -4.70 -1.53 11.28
N GLU A 184 -4.54 -0.51 12.11
CA GLU A 184 -5.46 -0.19 13.20
C GLU A 184 -6.27 1.05 12.81
N VAL A 185 -7.60 0.94 12.91
CA VAL A 185 -8.54 1.99 12.50
C VAL A 185 -9.55 2.18 13.61
N GLY A 186 -9.43 3.27 14.38
CA GLY A 186 -10.36 3.57 15.48
C GLY A 186 -11.77 3.97 15.01
N GLY A 187 -11.91 4.35 13.74
CA GLY A 187 -13.20 4.64 13.10
C GLY A 187 -13.66 3.50 12.18
N ILE A 188 -13.94 3.83 10.91
CA ILE A 188 -14.44 2.86 9.92
C ILE A 188 -13.38 2.61 8.86
N LYS A 189 -13.00 1.35 8.66
CA LYS A 189 -12.24 0.91 7.49
C LYS A 189 -13.20 0.47 6.38
N ARG A 190 -13.15 1.14 5.22
CA ARG A 190 -13.96 0.79 4.05
C ARG A 190 -13.06 0.39 2.89
N ILE A 191 -13.30 -0.79 2.32
CA ILE A 191 -12.65 -1.29 1.10
C ILE A 191 -13.72 -1.49 0.04
N ASN A 192 -13.65 -0.72 -1.04
CA ASN A 192 -14.56 -0.84 -2.17
C ASN A 192 -13.81 -1.38 -3.38
N ALA A 193 -14.28 -2.48 -3.96
CA ALA A 193 -13.76 -3.02 -5.21
C ALA A 193 -14.90 -3.17 -6.21
N LEU A 194 -14.85 -2.44 -7.33
CA LEU A 194 -15.87 -2.52 -8.39
C LEU A 194 -15.78 -3.81 -9.22
N GLY A 195 -14.56 -4.34 -9.35
CA GLY A 195 -14.30 -5.61 -10.05
C GLY A 195 -14.47 -6.80 -9.11
N ALA A 196 -13.42 -7.11 -8.36
CA ALA A 196 -13.41 -8.24 -7.42
C ALA A 196 -12.58 -7.90 -6.17
N LEU A 197 -12.99 -8.46 -5.03
CA LEU A 197 -12.19 -8.53 -3.80
C LEU A 197 -11.72 -9.98 -3.63
N LYS A 198 -10.41 -10.18 -3.50
CA LYS A 198 -9.80 -11.51 -3.28
C LYS A 198 -9.08 -11.50 -1.95
N LEU A 199 -9.44 -12.41 -1.06
CA LEU A 199 -8.83 -12.61 0.25
C LEU A 199 -8.36 -14.07 0.33
N ASN A 200 -7.06 -14.27 0.19
CA ASN A 200 -6.44 -15.60 0.18
C ASN A 200 -5.51 -15.70 1.39
N SER A 201 -5.62 -16.79 2.16
CA SER A 201 -4.68 -17.14 3.21
C SER A 201 -4.24 -18.59 3.00
N ALA A 202 -2.94 -18.85 3.07
CA ALA A 202 -2.40 -20.22 3.09
C ALA A 202 -2.49 -20.84 4.50
N GLY A 203 -2.71 -20.01 5.52
CA GLY A 203 -2.94 -20.42 6.90
C GLY A 203 -4.37 -20.13 7.34
N THR A 204 -4.53 -19.66 8.58
CA THR A 204 -5.84 -19.28 9.12
C THR A 204 -6.30 -17.95 8.53
N ALA A 205 -7.60 -17.81 8.33
CA ALA A 205 -8.28 -16.54 8.11
C ALA A 205 -9.44 -16.43 9.10
N THR A 206 -9.48 -15.35 9.87
CA THR A 206 -10.53 -15.09 10.86
C THR A 206 -11.30 -13.85 10.44
N LEU A 207 -12.62 -13.97 10.30
CA LEU A 207 -13.54 -12.86 10.17
C LEU A 207 -14.47 -12.91 11.38
N ALA A 208 -14.44 -11.86 12.20
CA ALA A 208 -15.24 -11.77 13.40
C ALA A 208 -15.80 -10.36 13.54
N ALA A 209 -17.04 -10.26 14.02
CA ALA A 209 -17.69 -9.03 14.43
C ALA A 209 -18.23 -9.22 15.84
N LEU A 210 -18.15 -8.17 16.67
CA LEU A 210 -18.73 -8.18 18.02
C LEU A 210 -20.27 -8.09 17.96
N ASP A 211 -20.76 -7.38 16.95
CA ASP A 211 -22.18 -7.20 16.66
C ASP A 211 -22.55 -8.07 15.43
N ASP A 212 -23.23 -7.51 14.43
CA ASP A 212 -23.64 -8.27 13.25
C ASP A 212 -22.53 -8.48 12.20
N MET A 213 -22.46 -9.70 11.67
CA MET A 213 -21.71 -10.04 10.46
C MET A 213 -22.68 -10.37 9.31
N HIS A 214 -22.70 -9.55 8.27
CA HIS A 214 -23.55 -9.76 7.09
C HIS A 214 -22.76 -10.31 5.90
N GLN A 215 -23.27 -11.37 5.29
CA GLN A 215 -22.78 -11.92 4.02
C GLN A 215 -23.95 -12.10 3.06
N ALA A 216 -23.91 -11.43 1.92
CA ALA A 216 -24.95 -11.49 0.90
C ALA A 216 -24.32 -11.52 -0.49
N THR A 217 -24.90 -12.32 -1.40
CA THR A 217 -24.48 -12.39 -2.81
C THR A 217 -25.70 -12.28 -3.71
N GLY A 218 -25.54 -11.69 -4.90
CA GLY A 218 -26.63 -11.60 -5.89
C GLY A 218 -26.81 -12.87 -6.73
N ARG A 219 -25.94 -13.85 -6.57
CA ARG A 219 -25.95 -15.13 -7.29
C ARG A 219 -25.70 -16.27 -6.30
N ASP A 220 -24.52 -16.87 -6.35
CA ASP A 220 -24.18 -18.06 -5.59
C ASP A 220 -23.31 -17.70 -4.39
N LEU A 221 -23.59 -18.33 -3.25
CA LEU A 221 -22.65 -18.43 -2.12
C LEU A 221 -22.17 -19.87 -2.04
N ASN A 222 -20.90 -20.09 -2.40
CA ASN A 222 -20.30 -21.42 -2.37
C ASN A 222 -19.47 -21.57 -1.10
N LEU A 223 -19.93 -22.43 -0.18
CA LEU A 223 -19.20 -22.81 1.02
C LEU A 223 -18.71 -24.24 0.90
N VAL A 224 -17.40 -24.44 0.90
CA VAL A 224 -16.77 -25.76 0.80
C VAL A 224 -15.85 -25.95 2.00
N VAL A 225 -16.02 -27.05 2.71
CA VAL A 225 -15.24 -27.39 3.91
C VAL A 225 -14.66 -28.80 3.74
N GLY A 226 -13.34 -28.94 3.79
CA GLY A 226 -12.65 -30.21 3.51
C GLY A 226 -12.67 -31.23 4.66
N LYS A 227 -13.02 -30.79 5.87
CA LYS A 227 -13.13 -31.66 7.06
C LYS A 227 -14.47 -31.40 7.76
N THR A 228 -14.45 -30.61 8.83
CA THR A 228 -15.61 -30.40 9.70
C THR A 228 -16.15 -28.99 9.51
N HIS A 229 -17.42 -28.88 9.15
CA HIS A 229 -18.16 -27.63 9.25
C HIS A 229 -18.89 -27.60 10.61
N ASN A 230 -18.49 -26.67 11.48
CA ASN A 230 -19.14 -26.47 12.78
C ASN A 230 -19.92 -25.15 12.75
N ALA A 231 -21.23 -25.24 12.93
CA ALA A 231 -22.13 -24.10 13.02
C ALA A 231 -22.87 -24.18 14.36
N ALA A 232 -22.58 -23.23 15.25
CA ALA A 232 -23.22 -23.10 16.55
C ALA A 232 -24.08 -21.84 16.56
N VAL A 233 -25.34 -21.97 16.96
CA VAL A 233 -26.30 -20.86 17.03
C VAL A 233 -26.87 -20.86 18.45
N GLY A 234 -26.71 -19.74 19.17
CA GLY A 234 -27.22 -19.60 20.54
C GLY A 234 -28.73 -19.34 20.61
N GLY A 235 -29.33 -18.85 19.52
CA GLY A 235 -30.77 -18.64 19.35
C GLY A 235 -31.34 -19.47 18.20
N ASP A 236 -32.16 -18.86 17.36
CA ASP A 236 -32.82 -19.55 16.24
C ASP A 236 -31.92 -19.65 15.00
N MET A 237 -31.82 -20.84 14.41
CA MET A 237 -31.35 -21.02 13.03
C MET A 237 -32.54 -21.03 12.07
N ARG A 238 -32.61 -20.07 11.13
CA ARG A 238 -33.69 -19.98 10.14
C ARG A 238 -33.16 -20.21 8.74
N GLU A 239 -33.63 -21.29 8.10
CA GLU A 239 -33.31 -21.62 6.72
C GLU A 239 -34.57 -21.50 5.85
N ARG A 240 -34.58 -20.58 4.88
CA ARG A 240 -35.66 -20.44 3.91
C ARG A 240 -35.19 -20.89 2.54
N ILE A 241 -35.70 -22.03 2.08
CA ILE A 241 -35.28 -22.65 0.83
C ILE A 241 -36.50 -22.75 -0.08
N ALA A 242 -36.51 -21.95 -1.15
CA ALA A 242 -37.60 -21.97 -2.14
C ALA A 242 -37.51 -23.17 -3.09
N GLY A 243 -36.28 -23.62 -3.37
CA GLY A 243 -36.01 -24.80 -4.20
C GLY A 243 -35.85 -26.07 -3.37
N LEU A 244 -34.86 -26.88 -3.74
CA LEU A 244 -34.56 -28.15 -3.07
C LEU A 244 -33.58 -27.95 -1.92
N ARG A 245 -33.93 -28.44 -0.73
CA ARG A 245 -32.96 -28.80 0.29
C ARG A 245 -32.52 -30.25 0.07
N ARG A 246 -31.26 -30.46 -0.32
CA ARG A 246 -30.66 -31.79 -0.45
C ARG A 246 -29.62 -32.00 0.65
N SER A 247 -29.87 -32.92 1.56
CA SER A 247 -28.91 -33.35 2.59
C SER A 247 -28.64 -34.84 2.41
N VAL A 248 -27.37 -35.20 2.21
CA VAL A 248 -26.93 -36.58 1.97
C VAL A 248 -25.78 -36.87 2.91
N ALA A 249 -25.97 -37.83 3.80
CA ALA A 249 -24.93 -38.32 4.71
C ALA A 249 -24.46 -39.71 4.26
N GLY A 250 -23.14 -39.95 4.26
CA GLY A 250 -22.57 -41.25 3.90
C GLY A 250 -22.61 -42.29 5.02
N ALA A 251 -22.81 -41.87 6.27
CA ALA A 251 -22.86 -42.74 7.44
C ALA A 251 -24.25 -42.67 8.11
N SER A 252 -24.56 -41.56 8.77
CA SER A 252 -25.85 -41.35 9.43
C SER A 252 -26.23 -39.88 9.48
N GLN A 253 -27.51 -39.62 9.71
CA GLN A 253 -28.06 -38.30 9.96
C GLN A 253 -28.62 -38.29 11.38
N HIS A 254 -28.27 -37.28 12.17
CA HIS A 254 -28.69 -37.16 13.56
C HIS A 254 -29.45 -35.85 13.75
N LEU A 255 -30.76 -35.95 13.90
CA LEU A 255 -31.67 -34.83 14.13
C LEU A 255 -32.33 -35.07 15.48
N VAL A 256 -31.95 -34.28 16.49
CA VAL A 256 -32.42 -34.47 17.87
C VAL A 256 -32.98 -33.16 18.38
N ALA A 257 -34.24 -33.22 18.79
CA ALA A 257 -34.91 -32.17 19.53
C ALA A 257 -35.87 -32.81 20.56
N PRO A 258 -36.20 -32.11 21.66
CA PRO A 258 -37.22 -32.57 22.61
C PRO A 258 -38.58 -32.80 21.96
N LYS A 259 -38.89 -32.01 20.92
CA LYS A 259 -40.12 -32.08 20.13
C LYS A 259 -39.79 -31.92 18.65
N ASN A 260 -40.36 -32.77 17.81
CA ASN A 260 -40.03 -32.85 16.40
C ASN A 260 -41.28 -32.72 15.53
N HIS A 261 -41.11 -32.00 14.42
CA HIS A 261 -42.09 -31.87 13.35
C HIS A 261 -41.41 -32.15 12.02
N VAL A 262 -41.85 -33.19 11.32
CA VAL A 262 -41.35 -33.52 9.99
C VAL A 262 -42.54 -33.72 9.06
N GLY A 263 -42.68 -32.84 8.07
CA GLY A 263 -43.80 -32.84 7.14
C GLY A 263 -44.20 -31.43 6.74
N SER A 264 -45.51 -31.19 6.61
CA SER A 264 -46.08 -29.88 6.29
C SER A 264 -46.66 -29.22 7.54
N GLU A 265 -47.05 -27.95 7.50
CA GLU A 265 -47.66 -27.25 8.65
C GLU A 265 -48.84 -28.03 9.26
N GLY A 266 -49.69 -28.63 8.42
CA GLY A 266 -50.85 -29.42 8.87
C GLY A 266 -50.58 -30.92 9.08
N VAL A 267 -49.41 -31.44 8.69
CA VAL A 267 -49.11 -32.89 8.75
C VAL A 267 -47.73 -33.12 9.34
N ASN A 268 -47.68 -33.71 10.52
CA ASN A 268 -46.46 -34.17 11.18
C ASN A 268 -46.37 -35.71 11.09
N ILE A 269 -45.31 -36.24 10.46
CA ILE A 269 -45.09 -37.68 10.31
C ILE A 269 -45.08 -38.39 11.67
N PHE A 270 -44.52 -37.78 12.72
CA PHE A 270 -44.53 -38.39 14.05
C PHE A 270 -45.94 -38.51 14.63
N GLN A 271 -46.80 -37.53 14.37
CA GLN A 271 -48.20 -37.60 14.79
C GLN A 271 -48.94 -38.70 14.03
N VAL A 272 -48.71 -38.83 12.71
CA VAL A 272 -49.29 -39.94 11.92
C VAL A 272 -48.85 -41.30 12.46
N LEU A 273 -47.59 -41.43 12.86
CA LEU A 273 -47.08 -42.67 13.48
C LEU A 273 -47.70 -42.93 14.87
N CYS A 274 -47.90 -41.88 15.68
CA CYS A 274 -48.67 -41.99 16.92
C CYS A 274 -50.10 -42.48 16.66
N ASP A 275 -50.82 -41.85 15.72
CA ASP A 275 -52.20 -42.23 15.37
C ASP A 275 -52.26 -43.68 14.85
N THR A 276 -51.23 -44.10 14.13
CA THR A 276 -51.10 -45.49 13.65
C THR A 276 -50.89 -46.47 14.81
N LEU A 277 -50.06 -46.13 15.80
CA LEU A 277 -49.83 -46.96 16.99
C LEU A 277 -51.10 -47.08 17.85
N ASP A 278 -51.85 -45.99 17.99
CA ASP A 278 -53.14 -45.99 18.67
C ASP A 278 -54.17 -46.87 17.93
N LEU A 279 -54.23 -46.78 16.60
CA LEU A 279 -55.08 -47.66 15.80
C LEU A 279 -54.69 -49.15 15.96
N ILE A 280 -53.39 -49.47 15.98
CA ILE A 280 -52.90 -50.83 16.23
C ILE A 280 -53.29 -51.32 17.62
N GLN A 281 -53.16 -50.47 18.65
CA GLN A 281 -53.58 -50.78 20.01
C GLN A 281 -55.07 -51.14 20.05
N GLN A 282 -55.92 -50.29 19.47
CA GLN A 282 -57.37 -50.52 19.42
C GLN A 282 -57.71 -51.80 18.66
N LEU A 283 -57.08 -52.03 17.51
CA LEU A 283 -57.30 -53.23 16.69
C LEU A 283 -56.93 -54.51 17.46
N ALA A 284 -55.78 -54.54 18.14
CA ALA A 284 -55.37 -55.72 18.89
C ALA A 284 -56.32 -56.00 20.06
N GLY A 285 -56.79 -54.96 20.76
CA GLY A 285 -57.82 -55.10 21.81
C GLY A 285 -59.17 -55.62 21.27
N GLN A 286 -59.60 -55.14 20.11
CA GLN A 286 -60.81 -55.63 19.45
C GLN A 286 -60.67 -57.10 19.03
N ILE A 287 -59.52 -57.50 18.49
CA ILE A 287 -59.27 -58.90 18.10
C ILE A 287 -59.25 -59.81 19.33
N ALA A 288 -58.60 -59.38 20.42
CA ALA A 288 -58.54 -60.17 21.66
C ALA A 288 -59.93 -60.48 22.25
N SER A 289 -60.91 -59.61 22.01
CA SER A 289 -62.29 -59.73 22.50
C SER A 289 -63.27 -60.22 21.44
N HIS A 290 -62.83 -60.50 20.21
CA HIS A 290 -63.70 -60.87 19.10
C HIS A 290 -64.27 -62.29 19.24
N THR A 291 -65.58 -62.45 19.10
CA THR A 291 -66.27 -63.76 19.15
C THR A 291 -67.29 -63.93 18.01
N HIS A 292 -67.64 -65.19 17.68
CA HIS A 292 -68.73 -65.52 16.75
C HIS A 292 -69.90 -66.14 17.53
N GLY A 293 -70.84 -65.32 17.99
CA GLY A 293 -71.96 -65.78 18.81
C GLY A 293 -71.49 -66.27 20.20
N PRO A 294 -71.96 -67.42 20.72
CA PRO A 294 -71.57 -67.92 22.05
C PRO A 294 -70.21 -68.64 22.08
N SER A 295 -69.33 -68.40 21.11
CA SER A 295 -67.98 -69.01 21.11
C SER A 295 -67.11 -68.41 22.23
N PRO A 296 -66.15 -69.16 22.79
CA PRO A 296 -65.10 -68.57 23.62
C PRO A 296 -64.30 -67.53 22.81
N VAL A 297 -63.63 -66.61 23.53
CA VAL A 297 -62.64 -65.70 22.93
C VAL A 297 -61.51 -66.49 22.25
N PRO A 298 -60.74 -65.87 21.33
CA PRO A 298 -59.67 -66.56 20.63
C PRO A 298 -58.66 -67.15 21.61
N THR A 299 -58.11 -68.33 21.30
CA THR A 299 -57.09 -68.97 22.13
C THR A 299 -55.79 -68.16 22.21
N GLN A 300 -55.61 -67.17 21.34
CA GLN A 300 -54.49 -66.21 21.37
C GLN A 300 -54.85 -64.84 21.98
N ALA A 301 -55.99 -64.69 22.66
CA ALA A 301 -56.43 -63.40 23.21
C ALA A 301 -55.38 -62.69 24.09
N ASP A 302 -54.71 -63.43 24.97
CA ASP A 302 -53.66 -62.88 25.84
C ASP A 302 -52.48 -62.32 25.06
N ALA A 303 -52.12 -62.94 23.94
CA ALA A 303 -51.06 -62.45 23.07
C ALA A 303 -51.45 -61.11 22.41
N PHE A 304 -52.69 -60.99 21.92
CA PHE A 304 -53.19 -59.74 21.35
C PHE A 304 -53.28 -58.60 22.39
N LEU A 305 -53.61 -58.90 23.65
CA LEU A 305 -53.58 -57.91 24.73
C LEU A 305 -52.15 -57.46 25.07
N ALA A 306 -51.18 -58.38 25.00
CA ALA A 306 -49.77 -58.04 25.15
C ALA A 306 -49.29 -57.11 24.02
N ASP A 307 -49.69 -57.39 22.77
CA ASP A 307 -49.41 -56.53 21.61
C ASP A 307 -50.05 -55.14 21.75
N SER A 308 -51.31 -55.07 22.21
CA SER A 308 -51.99 -53.80 22.54
C SER A 308 -51.18 -52.99 23.55
N SER A 309 -50.72 -53.62 24.63
CA SER A 309 -49.93 -52.96 25.68
C SER A 309 -48.58 -52.47 25.14
N LYS A 310 -47.94 -53.24 24.26
CA LYS A 310 -46.69 -52.85 23.60
C LYS A 310 -46.90 -51.65 22.68
N ALA A 311 -47.98 -51.61 21.89
CA ALA A 311 -48.31 -50.47 21.05
C ALA A 311 -48.54 -49.19 21.87
N ALA A 312 -49.22 -49.29 23.02
CA ALA A 312 -49.45 -48.17 23.94
C ALA A 312 -48.14 -47.60 24.53
N LEU A 313 -47.17 -48.45 24.86
CA LEU A 313 -45.85 -48.04 25.34
C LEU A 313 -45.08 -47.27 24.26
N LEU A 314 -44.99 -47.83 23.05
CA LEU A 314 -44.34 -47.17 21.90
C LEU A 314 -45.02 -45.85 21.53
N PHE A 315 -46.36 -45.81 21.60
CA PHE A 315 -47.12 -44.58 21.42
C PHE A 315 -46.68 -43.51 22.41
N SER A 316 -46.55 -43.88 23.69
CA SER A 316 -46.16 -42.95 24.76
C SER A 316 -44.75 -42.40 24.56
N GLU A 317 -43.80 -43.26 24.17
CA GLU A 317 -42.41 -42.86 23.85
C GLU A 317 -42.36 -41.92 22.65
N LEU A 318 -43.07 -42.24 21.56
CA LEU A 318 -43.09 -41.41 20.35
C LEU A 318 -43.82 -40.08 20.58
N LYS A 319 -44.93 -40.11 21.33
CA LYS A 319 -45.71 -38.91 21.66
C LYS A 319 -44.89 -37.94 22.51
N ALA A 320 -43.98 -38.44 23.36
CA ALA A 320 -43.07 -37.62 24.14
C ALA A 320 -42.20 -36.71 23.27
N VAL A 321 -41.78 -37.18 22.08
CA VAL A 321 -40.92 -36.44 21.14
C VAL A 321 -41.65 -35.81 19.94
N THR A 322 -42.97 -35.98 19.85
CA THR A 322 -43.81 -35.40 18.79
C THR A 322 -44.26 -33.99 19.19
N LEU A 323 -43.99 -33.00 18.32
CA LEU A 323 -44.54 -31.65 18.45
C LEU A 323 -46.06 -31.64 18.30
#